data_AF-A0AAV5ARC1-F1
#
_entry.id   AF-A0AAV5ARC1-F1
#
_cell.length_a   1.000
_cell.length_b   1.000
_cell.length_c   1.000
_cell.angle_alpha   90.00
_cell.angle_beta   90.00
_cell.angle_gamma   90.00
#
_symmetry.space_group_name_H-M   'P 1'
#
loop_
_entity.id
_entity.type
_entity.pdbx_description
1 polymer ?
#
loop_
_entity_poly.entity_id
_entity_poly.type
_entity_poly.pdbx_seq_one_letter_code
_entity_poly.pdbx_strand_id
1 'polypeptide(L)'
;MKKNNTNNQNSYMNLYLIDAFAKLGKSQKEVIEDLGKSQPYVSALMSGKKIVGKDIAKELADLYGFDEGSILTGKMLNIPNSEEEDNFEDEQKNYLQSERNKYNISLSDISEKTQIPLSKLKQYEDNKKISNKHLNILEQFFENLENQQYSHNDISEYEEPENGKYIPLLPLSAVGGSLYGFSGSINNYDCEKIISPINNGELAITITGDSMHPEYPNGSQVIIKKINERAFIDWGNVFVLDTCNGVIIKKVLPSENTNKIKCESINAKYPSFEVNLSDIYGFYKVLLCLSRK
;
A
#
# COMPACT_ATOMS: atom_id res chain seq x y z
N MET A 1 55.49 -6.47 21.49
CA MET A 1 54.35 -7.41 21.64
C MET A 1 53.07 -6.58 21.75
N LYS A 2 52.25 -6.53 20.68
CA LYS A 2 50.89 -7.12 20.55
C LYS A 2 49.85 -6.49 21.51
N LYS A 3 48.94 -5.62 21.02
CA LYS A 3 47.54 -5.88 20.52
C LYS A 3 46.54 -6.09 21.69
N ASN A 4 45.35 -5.49 21.82
CA ASN A 4 44.25 -5.06 20.92
C ASN A 4 43.50 -3.85 21.55
N ASN A 5 43.02 -2.82 20.84
CA ASN A 5 41.82 -2.69 19.98
C ASN A 5 40.49 -3.18 20.58
N THR A 6 39.60 -2.24 20.95
CA THR A 6 38.13 -2.40 20.89
C THR A 6 37.49 -1.07 20.51
N ASN A 7 37.33 -0.90 19.19
CA ASN A 7 36.29 -0.06 18.61
C ASN A 7 34.92 -0.55 19.09
N ASN A 8 34.04 0.36 19.48
CA ASN A 8 32.61 0.15 19.27
C ASN A 8 32.01 1.48 18.81
N GLN A 9 32.26 1.78 17.54
CA GLN A 9 31.59 2.82 16.77
C GLN A 9 30.15 2.33 16.54
N ASN A 10 29.16 3.01 17.10
CA ASN A 10 27.84 3.03 16.49
C ASN A 10 28.03 3.65 15.10
N SER A 11 28.03 2.83 14.05
CA SER A 11 28.30 3.25 12.68
C SER A 11 27.19 4.20 12.23
N TYR A 12 27.47 5.51 12.25
CA TYR A 12 26.63 6.51 11.61
C TYR A 12 26.34 6.10 10.16
N MET A 13 25.07 6.13 9.77
CA MET A 13 24.59 5.83 8.43
C MET A 13 23.52 6.84 8.04
N ASN A 14 23.74 7.52 6.93
CA ASN A 14 22.83 8.48 6.33
C ASN A 14 21.96 7.77 5.30
N LEU A 15 20.74 7.39 5.70
CA LEU A 15 19.83 6.61 4.86
C LEU A 15 19.30 7.41 3.67
N TYR A 16 19.16 8.73 3.83
CA TYR A 16 18.78 9.62 2.74
C TYR A 16 19.78 9.56 1.59
N LEU A 17 21.09 9.64 1.87
CA LEU A 17 22.10 9.60 0.80
C LEU A 17 22.10 8.26 0.07
N ILE A 18 21.88 7.14 0.77
CA ILE A 18 21.83 5.81 0.16
C ILE A 18 20.68 5.72 -0.84
N ASP A 19 19.49 6.15 -0.42
CA ASP A 19 18.30 6.18 -1.27
C ASP A 19 18.43 7.18 -2.43
N ALA A 20 18.91 8.40 -2.13
CA ALA A 20 19.09 9.46 -3.13
C ALA A 20 20.08 9.06 -4.22
N PHE A 21 21.24 8.46 -3.86
CA PHE A 21 22.19 7.98 -4.86
C PHE A 21 21.70 6.73 -5.61
N ALA A 22 20.91 5.86 -4.97
CA ALA A 22 20.29 4.73 -5.65
C ALA A 22 19.29 5.21 -6.72
N LYS A 23 18.45 6.20 -6.40
CA LYS A 23 17.49 6.83 -7.32
C LYS A 23 18.15 7.65 -8.42
N LEU A 24 19.28 8.30 -8.11
CA LEU A 24 20.04 9.08 -9.10
C LEU A 24 20.54 8.20 -10.26
N GLY A 25 20.72 6.89 -10.05
CA GLY A 25 21.07 5.92 -11.10
C GLY A 25 22.48 6.09 -11.69
N LYS A 26 23.27 7.06 -11.21
CA LYS A 26 24.65 7.30 -11.64
C LYS A 26 25.62 6.29 -11.05
N SER A 27 26.56 5.82 -11.85
CA SER A 27 27.64 4.96 -11.39
C SER A 27 28.60 5.72 -10.47
N GLN A 28 29.28 4.99 -9.58
CA GLN A 28 30.28 5.59 -8.69
C GLN A 28 31.38 6.35 -9.45
N LYS A 29 31.70 5.94 -10.69
CA LYS A 29 32.68 6.61 -11.54
C LYS A 29 32.20 7.99 -11.99
N GLU A 30 30.93 8.10 -12.41
CA GLU A 30 30.34 9.37 -12.83
C GLU A 30 30.22 10.35 -11.65
N VAL A 31 29.84 9.86 -10.46
CA VAL A 31 29.78 10.70 -9.25
C VAL A 31 31.18 11.20 -8.82
N ILE A 32 32.24 10.43 -9.09
CA ILE A 32 33.63 10.86 -8.89
C ILE A 32 34.00 11.99 -9.84
N GLU A 33 33.61 11.88 -11.12
CA GLU A 33 33.89 12.89 -12.15
C GLU A 33 33.12 14.19 -11.86
N ASP A 34 31.86 14.10 -11.46
CA ASP A 34 31.01 15.24 -11.12
C ASP A 34 31.48 15.99 -9.86
N LEU A 35 31.77 15.28 -8.77
CA LEU A 35 32.16 15.90 -7.48
C LEU A 35 33.66 16.26 -7.40
N GLY A 36 34.49 15.72 -8.30
CA GLY A 36 35.94 15.88 -8.26
C GLY A 36 36.59 15.37 -6.96
N LYS A 37 35.98 14.41 -6.26
CA LYS A 37 36.51 13.84 -5.00
C LYS A 37 37.12 12.45 -5.20
N SER A 38 37.89 11.99 -4.22
CA SER A 38 38.54 10.66 -4.30
C SER A 38 37.54 9.50 -4.26
N GLN A 39 37.89 8.39 -4.91
CA GLN A 39 37.05 7.18 -4.93
C GLN A 39 36.62 6.68 -3.54
N PRO A 40 37.50 6.65 -2.50
CA PRO A 40 37.09 6.27 -1.15
C PRO A 40 36.10 7.25 -0.52
N TYR A 41 36.22 8.55 -0.83
CA TYR A 41 35.30 9.58 -0.34
C TYR A 41 33.90 9.37 -0.93
N VAL A 42 33.81 9.20 -2.25
CA VAL A 42 32.53 8.97 -2.93
C VAL A 42 31.90 7.65 -2.51
N SER A 43 32.69 6.58 -2.32
CA SER A 43 32.19 5.30 -1.81
C SER A 43 31.55 5.44 -0.42
N ALA A 44 32.22 6.16 0.49
CA ALA A 44 31.69 6.42 1.83
C ALA A 44 30.42 7.29 1.79
N LEU A 45 30.35 8.22 0.83
CA LEU A 45 29.21 9.11 0.62
C LEU A 45 27.98 8.35 0.11
N MET A 46 28.13 7.57 -0.97
CA MET A 46 27.05 6.77 -1.56
C MET A 46 26.55 5.67 -0.62
N SER A 47 27.43 5.13 0.23
CA SER A 47 27.04 4.16 1.26
C SER A 47 26.49 4.79 2.54
N GLY A 48 26.31 6.12 2.59
CA GLY A 48 25.78 6.84 3.75
C GLY A 48 26.71 6.87 4.97
N LYS A 49 27.90 6.27 4.91
CA LYS A 49 28.87 6.21 6.01
C LYS A 49 29.61 7.52 6.23
N LYS A 50 29.54 8.43 5.26
CA LYS A 50 30.19 9.74 5.33
C LYS A 50 29.27 10.75 6.02
N ILE A 51 29.78 11.38 7.06
CA ILE A 51 29.14 12.57 7.64
C ILE A 51 29.35 13.74 6.66
N VAL A 52 28.25 14.38 6.28
CA VAL A 52 28.22 15.49 5.32
C VAL A 52 27.98 16.81 6.07
N GLY A 53 28.78 17.83 5.75
CA GLY A 53 28.62 19.19 6.27
C GLY A 53 27.89 20.09 5.27
N LYS A 54 27.51 21.30 5.70
CA LYS A 54 26.69 22.26 4.93
C LYS A 54 27.21 22.51 3.50
N ASP A 55 28.51 22.69 3.34
CA ASP A 55 29.10 23.01 2.03
C ASP A 55 28.92 21.87 1.02
N ILE A 56 29.14 20.63 1.46
CA ILE A 56 28.98 19.44 0.62
C ILE A 56 27.49 19.11 0.42
N ALA A 57 26.64 19.37 1.41
CA ALA A 57 25.20 19.21 1.25
C ALA A 57 24.66 20.14 0.15
N LYS A 58 25.10 21.40 0.15
CA LYS A 58 24.78 22.36 -0.91
C LYS A 58 25.34 21.96 -2.27
N GLU A 59 26.59 21.50 -2.33
CA GLU A 59 27.20 20.99 -3.56
C GLU A 59 26.39 19.83 -4.16
N LEU A 60 25.91 18.90 -3.32
CA LEU A 60 25.05 17.79 -3.74
C LEU A 60 23.64 18.23 -4.15
N ALA A 61 23.07 19.23 -3.47
CA ALA A 61 21.80 19.84 -3.84
C ALA A 61 21.88 20.52 -5.21
N ASP A 62 22.94 21.28 -5.46
CA ASP A 62 23.15 22.01 -6.71
C ASP A 62 23.41 21.04 -7.89
N LEU A 63 24.17 19.96 -7.67
CA LEU A 63 24.51 19.00 -8.73
C LEU A 63 23.39 17.99 -9.04
N TYR A 64 22.67 17.54 -8.01
CA TYR A 64 21.77 16.38 -8.12
C TYR A 64 20.34 16.65 -7.66
N GLY A 65 20.03 17.87 -7.19
CA GLY A 65 18.71 18.21 -6.66
C GLY A 65 18.41 17.55 -5.31
N PHE A 66 19.44 17.16 -4.55
CA PHE A 66 19.26 16.56 -3.23
C PHE A 66 18.80 17.59 -2.19
N ASP A 67 18.04 17.15 -1.19
CA ASP A 67 17.53 18.00 -0.12
C ASP A 67 18.62 18.22 0.94
N GLU A 68 19.09 19.46 1.07
CA GLU A 68 20.16 19.84 2.01
C GLU A 68 19.82 19.44 3.46
N GLY A 69 18.55 19.60 3.85
CA GLY A 69 18.08 19.26 5.20
C GLY A 69 18.19 17.77 5.50
N SER A 70 17.75 16.93 4.56
CA SER A 70 17.81 15.46 4.67
C SER A 70 19.24 14.95 4.58
N ILE A 71 20.11 15.59 3.79
CA ILE A 71 21.55 15.28 3.76
C ILE A 71 22.20 15.55 5.12
N LEU A 72 21.89 16.69 5.76
CA LEU A 72 22.49 17.07 7.04
C LEU A 72 21.94 16.24 8.22
N THR A 73 20.66 15.91 8.19
CA THR A 73 19.99 15.17 9.27
C THR A 73 20.11 13.66 9.12
N GLY A 74 20.36 13.16 7.91
CA GLY A 74 20.36 11.74 7.57
C GLY A 74 18.99 11.08 7.62
N LYS A 75 17.93 11.88 7.78
CA LYS A 75 16.52 11.47 7.82
C LYS A 75 15.81 12.01 6.59
N MET A 76 14.94 11.20 6.00
CA MET A 76 14.10 11.63 4.89
C MET A 76 12.98 12.52 5.46
N LEU A 77 12.99 13.82 5.14
CA LEU A 77 11.90 14.70 5.52
C LEU A 77 10.64 14.27 4.76
N ASN A 78 9.71 13.60 5.43
CA ASN A 78 8.33 13.56 4.98
C ASN A 78 7.80 14.98 5.12
N ILE A 79 7.56 15.68 4.02
CA ILE A 79 6.89 16.99 4.06
C ILE A 79 5.42 16.73 4.42
N PRO A 80 4.95 17.07 5.62
CA PRO A 80 3.53 17.12 5.91
C PRO A 80 3.05 18.53 5.53
N ASN A 81 1.91 18.64 4.86
CA ASN A 81 1.23 19.92 4.79
C ASN A 81 0.90 20.39 6.22
N SER A 82 1.20 21.67 6.47
CA SER A 82 0.86 22.54 7.60
C SER A 82 1.40 22.18 9.00
N GLU A 83 2.30 23.07 9.46
CA GLU A 83 2.40 23.65 10.81
C GLU A 83 1.82 22.84 11.98
N GLU A 84 2.64 22.06 12.68
CA GLU A 84 2.63 21.95 14.14
C GLU A 84 4.06 21.70 14.63
N GLU A 85 4.63 22.68 15.35
CA GLU A 85 5.75 22.48 16.27
C GLU A 85 5.24 21.58 17.41
N ASP A 86 5.91 20.47 17.72
CA ASP A 86 6.22 20.16 19.12
C ASP A 86 7.17 18.95 19.31
N ASN A 87 8.20 19.24 20.10
CA ASN A 87 8.97 18.41 21.05
C ASN A 87 9.60 17.08 20.60
N PHE A 88 10.92 17.17 20.40
CA PHE A 88 11.86 16.05 20.43
C PHE A 88 12.02 15.52 21.87
N GLU A 89 11.51 14.32 22.13
CA GLU A 89 12.06 13.43 23.16
C GLU A 89 12.52 12.12 22.51
N ASP A 90 13.84 11.92 22.52
CA ASP A 90 14.53 10.70 22.11
C ASP A 90 14.24 9.58 23.12
N GLU A 91 13.21 8.78 22.87
CA GLU A 91 13.10 7.41 23.42
C GLU A 91 13.52 6.41 22.35
N GLN A 92 14.40 5.46 22.71
CA GLN A 92 14.68 4.26 21.91
C GLN A 92 13.37 3.47 21.75
N LYS A 93 12.60 3.79 20.70
CA LYS A 93 11.34 3.09 20.40
C LYS A 93 11.64 1.64 20.07
N ASN A 94 10.98 0.74 20.81
CA ASN A 94 11.10 -0.70 20.61
C ASN A 94 10.70 -1.11 19.18
N TYR A 95 11.28 -2.17 18.63
CA TYR A 95 10.97 -2.69 17.28
C TYR A 95 9.46 -2.82 17.02
N LEU A 96 8.70 -3.37 17.98
CA LEU A 96 7.25 -3.50 17.82
C LEU A 96 6.55 -2.14 17.74
N GLN A 97 7.03 -1.18 18.53
CA GLN A 97 6.49 0.18 18.55
C GLN A 97 6.82 0.91 17.24
N SER A 98 8.03 0.75 16.71
CA SER A 98 8.42 1.35 15.43
C SER A 98 7.61 0.76 14.27
N GLU A 99 7.50 -0.57 14.20
CA GLU A 99 6.75 -1.23 13.13
C GLU A 99 5.27 -0.93 13.20
N ARG A 100 4.63 -0.98 14.38
CA ARG A 100 3.20 -0.67 14.45
C ARG A 100 2.89 0.79 14.11
N ASN A 101 3.80 1.71 14.43
CA ASN A 101 3.65 3.12 14.07
C ASN A 101 3.85 3.32 12.57
N LYS A 102 4.76 2.58 11.92
CA LYS A 102 4.96 2.58 10.46
C LYS A 102 3.65 2.26 9.71
N TYR A 103 2.87 1.30 10.21
CA TYR A 103 1.61 0.87 9.59
C TYR A 103 0.36 1.44 10.26
N ASN A 104 0.50 2.34 11.23
CA ASN A 104 -0.58 2.91 12.04
C ASN A 104 -1.56 1.85 12.60
N ILE A 105 -1.02 0.77 13.17
CA ILE A 105 -1.80 -0.37 13.68
C ILE A 105 -1.72 -0.45 15.21
N SER A 106 -2.85 -0.77 15.86
CA SER A 106 -2.90 -0.87 17.32
C SER A 106 -2.38 -2.23 17.81
N LEU A 107 -1.92 -2.30 19.07
CA LEU A 107 -1.56 -3.58 19.68
C LEU A 107 -2.74 -4.58 19.75
N SER A 108 -3.98 -4.08 19.83
CA SER A 108 -5.18 -4.91 19.81
C SER A 108 -5.34 -5.61 18.46
N ASP A 109 -5.16 -4.87 17.38
CA ASP A 109 -5.26 -5.42 16.01
C ASP A 109 -4.14 -6.43 15.74
N ILE A 110 -2.92 -6.14 16.22
CA ILE A 110 -1.80 -7.10 16.14
C ILE A 110 -2.15 -8.35 16.93
N SER A 111 -2.71 -8.22 18.13
CA SER A 111 -3.11 -9.36 18.97
C SER A 111 -4.13 -10.25 18.28
N GLU A 112 -5.16 -9.65 17.67
CA GLU A 112 -6.21 -10.37 16.95
C GLU A 112 -5.65 -11.11 15.72
N LYS A 113 -4.78 -10.44 14.95
CA LYS A 113 -4.25 -10.99 13.69
C LYS A 113 -3.14 -12.03 13.91
N THR A 114 -2.30 -11.84 14.93
CA THR A 114 -1.16 -12.74 15.22
C THR A 114 -1.48 -13.82 16.24
N GLN A 115 -2.61 -13.71 16.94
CA GLN A 115 -2.97 -14.55 18.09
C GLN A 115 -1.97 -14.48 19.25
N ILE A 116 -1.06 -13.48 19.25
CA ILE A 116 -0.17 -13.21 20.38
C ILE A 116 -0.97 -12.43 21.42
N PRO A 117 -1.01 -12.85 22.70
CA PRO A 117 -1.77 -12.14 23.72
C PRO A 117 -1.32 -10.68 23.88
N LEU A 118 -2.28 -9.75 24.00
CA LEU A 118 -2.02 -8.32 24.19
C LEU A 118 -1.04 -8.02 25.34
N SER A 119 -1.11 -8.81 26.42
CA SER A 119 -0.20 -8.71 27.57
C SER A 119 1.26 -8.98 27.20
N LYS A 120 1.51 -9.88 26.23
CA LYS A 120 2.85 -10.19 25.71
C LYS A 120 3.37 -9.13 24.76
N LEU A 121 2.50 -8.55 23.94
CA LEU A 121 2.86 -7.44 23.05
C LEU A 121 3.24 -6.18 23.85
N LYS A 122 2.45 -5.84 24.88
CA LYS A 122 2.79 -4.74 25.82
C LYS A 122 4.13 -4.95 26.51
N GLN A 123 4.38 -6.17 27.01
CA GLN A 123 5.68 -6.51 27.60
C GLN A 123 6.83 -6.30 26.61
N TYR A 124 6.62 -6.65 25.35
CA TYR A 124 7.65 -6.47 24.33
C TYR A 124 7.90 -5.01 24.00
N GLU A 125 6.86 -4.17 23.94
CA GLU A 125 7.01 -2.70 23.82
C GLU A 125 7.80 -2.11 25.00
N ASP A 126 7.58 -2.61 26.21
CA ASP A 126 8.35 -2.25 27.42
C ASP A 126 9.78 -2.83 27.43
N ASN A 127 10.32 -3.25 26.27
CA ASN A 127 11.64 -3.86 26.10
C ASN A 127 11.88 -5.17 26.87
N LYS A 128 10.82 -5.90 27.26
CA LYS A 128 10.96 -7.23 27.88
C LYS A 128 11.06 -8.30 26.80
N LYS A 129 11.88 -9.33 27.06
CA LYS A 129 12.06 -10.45 26.12
C LYS A 129 10.75 -11.22 25.92
N ILE A 130 10.43 -11.49 24.65
CA ILE A 130 9.39 -12.43 24.22
C ILE A 130 10.04 -13.68 23.62
N SER A 131 9.27 -14.75 23.38
CA SER A 131 9.80 -15.97 22.77
C SER A 131 10.15 -15.76 21.29
N ASN A 132 11.17 -16.45 20.80
CA ASN A 132 11.56 -16.41 19.38
C ASN A 132 10.41 -16.81 18.45
N LYS A 133 9.52 -17.72 18.89
CA LYS A 133 8.32 -18.07 18.13
C LYS A 133 7.42 -16.85 17.89
N HIS A 134 7.22 -16.00 18.90
CA HIS A 134 6.42 -14.79 18.74
C HIS A 134 7.15 -13.72 17.93
N LEU A 135 8.48 -13.62 18.04
CA LEU A 135 9.28 -12.73 17.18
C LEU A 135 9.10 -13.09 15.71
N ASN A 136 9.25 -14.36 15.35
CA ASN A 136 9.07 -14.80 13.97
C ASN A 136 7.64 -14.53 13.45
N ILE A 137 6.62 -14.68 14.31
CA ILE A 137 5.23 -14.37 13.93
C ILE A 137 5.06 -12.86 13.68
N LEU A 138 5.68 -12.00 14.51
CA LEU A 138 5.64 -10.55 14.32
C LEU A 138 6.41 -10.12 13.07
N GLU A 139 7.59 -10.69 12.83
CA GLU A 139 8.39 -10.45 11.62
C GLU A 139 7.59 -10.82 10.37
N GLN A 140 7.04 -12.04 10.32
CA GLN A 140 6.18 -12.48 9.21
C GLN A 140 4.94 -11.60 9.04
N PHE A 141 4.35 -11.14 10.15
CA PHE A 141 3.19 -10.26 10.11
C PHE A 141 3.53 -8.92 9.44
N PHE A 142 4.64 -8.27 9.84
CA PHE A 142 5.07 -7.00 9.28
C PHE A 142 5.65 -7.14 7.87
N GLU A 143 6.38 -8.22 7.56
CA GLU A 143 6.80 -8.54 6.19
C GLU A 143 5.61 -8.71 5.25
N ASN A 144 4.51 -9.32 5.71
CA ASN A 144 3.30 -9.44 4.90
C ASN A 144 2.62 -8.07 4.67
N LEU A 145 2.59 -7.19 5.68
CA LEU A 145 2.10 -5.81 5.52
C LEU A 145 2.99 -5.02 4.55
N GLU A 146 4.30 -5.22 4.64
CA GLU A 146 5.30 -4.61 3.78
C GLU A 146 5.14 -5.08 2.33
N ASN A 147 4.98 -6.39 2.10
CA ASN A 147 4.74 -6.95 0.76
C ASN A 147 3.41 -6.48 0.14
N GLN A 148 2.39 -6.22 0.96
CA GLN A 148 1.16 -5.58 0.51
C GLN A 148 1.38 -4.12 0.08
N GLN A 149 2.30 -3.39 0.71
CA GLN A 149 2.71 -2.04 0.30
C GLN A 149 3.68 -2.06 -0.89
N TYR A 150 4.57 -3.06 -1.03
CA TYR A 150 5.47 -3.18 -2.18
C TYR A 150 4.74 -3.63 -3.46
N SER A 151 3.62 -4.33 -3.35
CA SER A 151 2.68 -4.49 -4.48
C SER A 151 2.11 -3.15 -4.99
N HIS A 152 2.25 -2.05 -4.23
CA HIS A 152 1.88 -0.69 -4.64
C HIS A 152 3.05 0.13 -5.20
N ASN A 153 4.31 -0.29 -5.00
CA ASN A 153 5.49 0.54 -5.31
C ASN A 153 6.27 0.14 -6.57
N ASP A 154 5.94 -0.96 -7.24
CA ASP A 154 6.43 -1.24 -8.61
C ASP A 154 5.53 -0.59 -9.68
N ILE A 155 5.26 0.71 -9.51
CA ILE A 155 4.85 1.57 -10.61
C ILE A 155 6.13 2.19 -11.15
N SER A 156 6.63 1.60 -12.24
CA SER A 156 7.53 2.28 -13.16
C SER A 156 6.99 3.68 -13.43
N GLU A 157 7.86 4.67 -13.31
CA GLU A 157 7.81 6.01 -13.94
C GLU A 157 6.73 6.13 -15.05
N TYR A 158 5.49 6.37 -14.64
CA TYR A 158 4.40 6.80 -15.50
C TYR A 158 4.01 8.16 -14.94
N GLU A 159 4.08 9.18 -15.78
CA GLU A 159 3.59 10.52 -15.45
C GLU A 159 2.21 10.38 -14.78
N GLU A 160 2.07 10.89 -13.55
CA GLU A 160 0.75 10.94 -12.93
C GLU A 160 -0.17 11.71 -13.88
N PRO A 161 -1.34 11.15 -14.23
CA PRO A 161 -2.20 11.81 -15.20
C PRO A 161 -2.62 13.15 -14.60
N GLU A 162 -2.52 14.24 -15.37
CA GLU A 162 -2.86 15.61 -14.92
C GLU A 162 -4.25 15.70 -14.26
N ASN A 163 -5.13 14.73 -14.53
CA ASN A 163 -6.39 14.52 -13.82
C ASN A 163 -6.69 13.01 -13.64
N GLY A 164 -6.39 12.45 -12.48
CA GLY A 164 -6.96 11.18 -12.03
C GLY A 164 -5.96 10.18 -11.44
N LYS A 165 -6.42 8.95 -11.23
CA LYS A 165 -5.62 7.84 -10.70
C LYS A 165 -5.68 6.65 -11.65
N TYR A 166 -4.54 6.07 -12.01
CA TYR A 166 -4.55 4.80 -12.74
C TYR A 166 -5.10 3.67 -11.87
N ILE A 167 -6.12 2.98 -12.38
CA ILE A 167 -6.72 1.81 -11.74
C ILE A 167 -6.80 0.65 -12.73
N PRO A 168 -6.60 -0.60 -12.28
CA PRO A 168 -6.74 -1.78 -13.13
C PRO A 168 -8.20 -2.00 -13.55
N LEU A 169 -8.41 -2.28 -14.84
CA LEU A 169 -9.65 -2.75 -15.43
C LEU A 169 -9.61 -4.29 -15.46
N LEU A 170 -10.51 -4.92 -14.72
CA LEU A 170 -10.59 -6.37 -14.68
C LEU A 170 -11.00 -6.93 -16.06
N PRO A 171 -10.28 -7.94 -16.57
CA PRO A 171 -10.59 -8.53 -17.86
C PRO A 171 -11.93 -9.27 -17.79
N LEU A 172 -12.62 -9.37 -18.93
CA LEU A 172 -13.90 -10.07 -19.02
C LEU A 172 -13.81 -11.56 -18.62
N SER A 173 -12.64 -12.19 -18.79
CA SER A 173 -12.39 -13.56 -18.34
C SER A 173 -12.46 -13.71 -16.81
N ALA A 174 -12.12 -12.67 -16.04
CA ALA A 174 -12.24 -12.66 -14.59
C ALA A 174 -13.70 -12.51 -14.12
N VAL A 175 -14.62 -12.06 -14.98
CA VAL A 175 -16.06 -11.92 -14.65
C VAL A 175 -16.77 -13.28 -14.64
N GLY A 176 -16.25 -14.28 -15.38
CA GLY A 176 -16.75 -15.66 -15.40
C GLY A 176 -16.14 -16.60 -14.36
N GLY A 177 -15.20 -16.12 -13.53
CA GLY A 177 -14.58 -16.84 -12.43
C GLY A 177 -14.57 -15.99 -11.15
N SER A 178 -14.12 -16.55 -10.03
CA SER A 178 -14.04 -15.78 -8.78
C SER A 178 -12.85 -14.79 -8.79
N LEU A 179 -13.07 -13.54 -8.35
CA LEU A 179 -12.00 -12.56 -8.09
C LEU A 179 -11.09 -12.97 -6.93
N TYR A 180 -11.49 -13.95 -6.11
CA TYR A 180 -10.63 -14.53 -5.08
C TYR A 180 -9.36 -15.15 -5.69
N GLY A 181 -9.43 -15.73 -6.89
CA GLY A 181 -8.26 -16.19 -7.65
C GLY A 181 -7.43 -15.07 -8.28
N PHE A 182 -8.02 -13.88 -8.43
CA PHE A 182 -7.34 -12.66 -8.88
C PHE A 182 -6.53 -12.03 -7.74
N SER A 183 -6.94 -12.25 -6.48
CA SER A 183 -6.25 -11.71 -5.30
C SER A 183 -4.99 -12.48 -4.86
N GLY A 184 -4.66 -13.60 -5.51
CA GLY A 184 -3.58 -14.49 -5.04
C GLY A 184 -2.60 -15.04 -6.08
N SER A 185 -2.92 -15.08 -7.38
CA SER A 185 -2.04 -15.82 -8.32
C SER A 185 -2.18 -15.48 -9.81
N ILE A 186 -2.70 -14.29 -10.14
CA ILE A 186 -2.44 -13.65 -11.44
C ILE A 186 -1.94 -12.26 -11.14
N ASN A 187 -0.67 -12.04 -11.49
CA ASN A 187 0.00 -10.77 -11.55
C ASN A 187 -0.96 -9.63 -11.93
N ASN A 188 -1.12 -8.62 -11.06
CA ASN A 188 -1.73 -7.32 -11.39
C ASN A 188 -1.14 -6.67 -12.67
N TYR A 189 -0.07 -7.24 -13.22
CA TYR A 189 0.67 -6.83 -14.41
C TYR A 189 -0.04 -7.09 -15.75
N ASP A 190 -1.10 -7.92 -15.82
CA ASP A 190 -1.78 -8.25 -17.09
C ASP A 190 -3.15 -7.56 -17.30
N CYS A 191 -3.56 -6.66 -16.39
CA CYS A 191 -4.78 -5.88 -16.60
C CYS A 191 -4.51 -4.63 -17.43
N GLU A 192 -5.45 -4.32 -18.34
CA GLU A 192 -5.56 -2.97 -18.89
C GLU A 192 -5.71 -1.98 -17.72
N LYS A 193 -5.05 -0.82 -17.78
CA LYS A 193 -5.23 0.25 -16.79
C LYS A 193 -6.07 1.37 -17.42
N ILE A 194 -6.98 1.93 -16.63
CA ILE A 194 -7.75 3.12 -17.03
C ILE A 194 -7.47 4.27 -16.07
N ILE A 195 -7.72 5.50 -16.52
CA ILE A 195 -7.67 6.68 -15.66
C ILE A 195 -9.02 6.83 -14.96
N SER A 196 -9.01 6.67 -13.64
CA SER A 196 -10.14 6.99 -12.78
C SER A 196 -10.28 8.51 -12.65
N PRO A 197 -11.45 9.12 -12.94
CA PRO A 197 -11.71 10.53 -12.67
C PRO A 197 -11.95 10.81 -11.17
N ILE A 198 -11.91 9.78 -10.31
CA ILE A 198 -12.08 9.87 -8.86
C ILE A 198 -10.91 9.19 -8.13
N ASN A 199 -10.44 9.80 -7.04
CA ASN A 199 -9.25 9.31 -6.33
C ASN A 199 -9.53 8.08 -5.45
N ASN A 200 -10.77 7.89 -5.00
CA ASN A 200 -11.17 6.81 -4.12
C ASN A 200 -11.51 5.49 -4.85
N GLY A 201 -11.39 5.46 -6.19
CA GLY A 201 -11.51 4.24 -6.97
C GLY A 201 -10.30 3.32 -6.77
N GLU A 202 -10.56 2.01 -6.75
CA GLU A 202 -9.52 0.99 -6.61
C GLU A 202 -9.43 0.09 -7.85
N LEU A 203 -10.57 -0.25 -8.45
CA LEU A 203 -10.69 -1.17 -9.57
C LEU A 203 -11.77 -0.67 -10.54
N ALA A 204 -11.66 -1.07 -11.81
CA ALA A 204 -12.73 -0.90 -12.78
C ALA A 204 -13.20 -2.26 -13.31
N ILE A 205 -14.49 -2.37 -13.62
CA ILE A 205 -15.04 -3.53 -14.34
C ILE A 205 -15.90 -3.06 -15.51
N THR A 206 -15.89 -3.82 -16.59
CA THR A 206 -16.81 -3.61 -17.72
C THR A 206 -18.13 -4.32 -17.44
N ILE A 207 -19.24 -3.59 -17.56
CA ILE A 207 -20.59 -4.13 -17.43
C ILE A 207 -20.92 -4.99 -18.64
N THR A 208 -21.39 -6.20 -18.38
CA THR A 208 -21.85 -7.14 -19.41
C THR A 208 -23.34 -7.48 -19.23
N GLY A 209 -24.07 -7.44 -20.34
CA GLY A 209 -25.51 -7.69 -20.39
C GLY A 209 -26.37 -6.54 -19.86
N ASP A 210 -27.69 -6.74 -19.88
CA ASP A 210 -28.67 -5.65 -19.70
C ASP A 210 -29.40 -5.69 -18.35
N SER A 211 -29.00 -6.56 -17.42
CA SER A 211 -29.70 -6.73 -16.14
C SER A 211 -29.73 -5.46 -15.28
N MET A 212 -28.79 -4.54 -15.48
CA MET A 212 -28.69 -3.28 -14.73
C MET A 212 -28.99 -2.04 -15.59
N HIS A 213 -29.50 -2.22 -16.81
CA HIS A 213 -29.99 -1.15 -17.68
C HIS A 213 -31.25 -0.49 -17.07
N PRO A 214 -31.45 0.85 -17.18
CA PRO A 214 -30.64 1.82 -17.94
C PRO A 214 -29.48 2.47 -17.17
N GLU A 215 -29.41 2.31 -15.85
CA GLU A 215 -28.43 3.03 -15.02
C GLU A 215 -26.99 2.53 -15.23
N TYR A 216 -26.84 1.23 -15.52
CA TYR A 216 -25.56 0.61 -15.86
C TYR A 216 -25.70 -0.11 -17.21
N PRO A 217 -25.58 0.61 -18.33
CA PRO A 217 -25.68 0.02 -19.67
C PRO A 217 -24.55 -0.97 -19.96
N ASN A 218 -24.84 -2.00 -20.76
CA ASN A 218 -23.84 -2.91 -21.30
C ASN A 218 -22.68 -2.15 -21.97
N GLY A 219 -21.45 -2.55 -21.68
CA GLY A 219 -20.23 -1.92 -22.18
C GLY A 219 -19.75 -0.70 -21.39
N SER A 220 -20.53 -0.23 -20.40
CA SER A 220 -20.07 0.82 -19.48
C SER A 220 -18.97 0.29 -18.56
N GLN A 221 -18.10 1.16 -18.09
CA GLN A 221 -17.10 0.82 -17.07
C GLN A 221 -17.55 1.37 -15.72
N VAL A 222 -17.60 0.54 -14.68
CA VAL A 222 -17.86 1.02 -13.32
C VAL A 222 -16.59 1.01 -12.50
N ILE A 223 -16.41 2.06 -11.72
CA ILE A 223 -15.30 2.22 -10.77
C ILE A 223 -15.80 1.78 -9.41
N ILE A 224 -15.05 0.87 -8.79
CA ILE A 224 -15.45 0.21 -7.57
C ILE A 224 -14.34 0.30 -6.51
N LYS A 225 -14.78 0.16 -5.26
CA LYS A 225 -13.92 0.11 -4.07
C LYS A 225 -14.36 -1.03 -3.17
N LYS A 226 -13.41 -1.82 -2.68
CA LYS A 226 -13.73 -2.89 -1.73
C LYS A 226 -14.19 -2.27 -0.41
N ILE A 227 -15.24 -2.82 0.18
CA ILE A 227 -15.74 -2.41 1.49
C ILE A 227 -15.60 -3.55 2.50
N ASN A 228 -15.63 -3.21 3.78
CA ASN A 228 -15.76 -4.18 4.86
C ASN A 228 -17.25 -4.43 5.13
N GLU A 229 -17.80 -5.50 4.56
CA GLU A 229 -19.21 -5.88 4.68
C GLU A 229 -19.62 -6.23 6.11
N ARG A 230 -18.66 -6.58 6.98
CA ARG A 230 -18.92 -6.88 8.40
C ARG A 230 -19.24 -5.63 9.22
N ALA A 231 -18.82 -4.45 8.75
CA ALA A 231 -19.15 -3.20 9.40
C ALA A 231 -20.62 -2.86 9.17
N PHE A 232 -21.01 -2.69 7.91
CA PHE A 232 -22.39 -2.57 7.47
C PHE A 232 -22.49 -2.69 5.95
N ILE A 233 -23.68 -3.05 5.47
CA ILE A 233 -24.06 -2.97 4.05
C ILE A 233 -25.09 -1.85 3.93
N ASP A 234 -24.82 -0.91 3.03
CA ASP A 234 -25.72 0.20 2.72
C ASP A 234 -26.83 -0.29 1.76
N TRP A 235 -27.85 -0.92 2.33
CA TRP A 235 -28.93 -1.59 1.60
C TRP A 235 -29.64 -0.68 0.61
N GLY A 236 -30.11 -1.25 -0.50
CA GLY A 236 -30.77 -0.53 -1.59
C GLY A 236 -29.80 0.10 -2.59
N ASN A 237 -28.50 0.07 -2.34
CA ASN A 237 -27.49 0.51 -3.30
C ASN A 237 -27.02 -0.63 -4.21
N VAL A 238 -26.36 -0.26 -5.30
CA VAL A 238 -25.75 -1.21 -6.24
C VAL A 238 -24.32 -1.54 -5.82
N PHE A 239 -24.04 -2.84 -5.77
CA PHE A 239 -22.73 -3.38 -5.47
C PHE A 239 -22.27 -4.30 -6.58
N VAL A 240 -20.94 -4.42 -6.70
CA VAL A 240 -20.29 -5.52 -7.37
C VAL A 240 -19.94 -6.56 -6.32
N LEU A 241 -20.34 -7.81 -6.55
CA LEU A 241 -20.11 -8.94 -5.67
C LEU A 241 -19.23 -9.95 -6.40
N ASP A 242 -18.13 -10.31 -5.77
CA ASP A 242 -17.36 -11.48 -6.18
C ASP A 242 -17.96 -12.72 -5.51
N THR A 243 -18.45 -13.66 -6.32
CA THR A 243 -19.10 -14.88 -5.82
C THR A 243 -18.40 -16.13 -6.33
N CYS A 244 -18.75 -17.28 -5.76
CA CYS A 244 -18.31 -18.59 -6.25
C CYS A 244 -18.68 -18.85 -7.73
N ASN A 245 -19.69 -18.17 -8.26
CA ASN A 245 -20.15 -18.30 -9.66
C ASN A 245 -19.72 -17.11 -10.55
N GLY A 246 -18.77 -16.31 -10.07
CA GLY A 246 -18.25 -15.15 -10.78
C GLY A 246 -18.77 -13.82 -10.27
N VAL A 247 -18.43 -12.76 -11.01
CA VAL A 247 -18.70 -11.38 -10.61
C VAL A 247 -20.08 -10.95 -11.08
N ILE A 248 -20.88 -10.43 -10.16
CA ILE A 248 -22.20 -9.87 -10.46
C ILE A 248 -22.32 -8.43 -9.99
N ILE A 249 -23.07 -7.62 -10.73
CA ILE A 249 -23.49 -6.28 -10.31
C ILE A 249 -25.00 -6.28 -10.09
N LYS A 250 -25.44 -5.95 -8.87
CA LYS A 250 -26.85 -6.00 -8.47
C LYS A 250 -27.16 -4.95 -7.41
N LYS A 251 -28.42 -4.53 -7.35
CA LYS A 251 -28.96 -3.82 -6.19
C LYS A 251 -29.06 -4.82 -5.04
N VAL A 252 -28.43 -4.50 -3.91
CA VAL A 252 -28.36 -5.41 -2.75
C VAL A 252 -29.38 -4.98 -1.71
N LEU A 253 -30.20 -5.93 -1.26
CA LEU A 253 -31.28 -5.74 -0.29
C LEU A 253 -31.20 -6.79 0.81
N PRO A 254 -31.78 -6.50 2.00
CA PRO A 254 -31.90 -7.52 3.04
C PRO A 254 -32.77 -8.68 2.53
N SER A 255 -32.34 -9.91 2.84
CA SER A 255 -33.17 -11.12 2.68
C SER A 255 -33.93 -11.40 3.98
N GLU A 256 -35.02 -12.16 3.88
CA GLU A 256 -35.69 -12.74 5.06
C GLU A 256 -34.78 -13.72 5.80
N ASN A 257 -33.81 -14.33 5.10
CA ASN A 257 -32.78 -15.16 5.69
C ASN A 257 -31.52 -14.33 5.98
N THR A 258 -31.13 -14.25 7.25
CA THR A 258 -29.98 -13.44 7.71
C THR A 258 -28.63 -13.88 7.15
N ASN A 259 -28.52 -15.12 6.66
CA ASN A 259 -27.29 -15.64 6.04
C ASN A 259 -27.23 -15.38 4.53
N LYS A 260 -28.22 -14.67 3.99
CA LYS A 260 -28.34 -14.37 2.56
C LYS A 260 -28.55 -12.88 2.34
N ILE A 261 -28.32 -12.48 1.11
CA ILE A 261 -28.72 -11.17 0.59
C ILE A 261 -29.63 -11.37 -0.62
N LYS A 262 -30.55 -10.43 -0.80
CA LYS A 262 -31.38 -10.37 -2.01
C LYS A 262 -30.69 -9.49 -3.04
N CYS A 263 -30.52 -10.03 -4.23
CA CYS A 263 -29.94 -9.37 -5.39
C CYS A 263 -31.05 -9.04 -6.40
N GLU A 264 -31.27 -7.75 -6.63
CA GLU A 264 -32.25 -7.25 -7.60
C GLU A 264 -31.57 -6.61 -8.80
N SER A 265 -32.15 -6.89 -9.97
CA SER A 265 -31.81 -6.24 -11.23
C SER A 265 -32.58 -4.94 -11.35
N ILE A 266 -31.96 -3.86 -11.86
CA ILE A 266 -32.69 -2.62 -12.19
C ILE A 266 -33.62 -2.88 -13.37
N ASN A 267 -33.19 -3.70 -14.33
CA ASN A 267 -34.03 -4.11 -15.44
C ASN A 267 -35.04 -5.17 -14.99
N ALA A 268 -36.31 -4.79 -14.93
CA ALA A 268 -37.43 -5.63 -14.47
C ALA A 268 -37.64 -6.93 -15.27
N LYS A 269 -37.03 -7.08 -16.44
CA LYS A 269 -37.06 -8.34 -17.22
C LYS A 269 -36.26 -9.47 -16.54
N TYR A 270 -35.39 -9.14 -15.60
CA TYR A 270 -34.52 -10.07 -14.92
C TYR A 270 -35.03 -10.28 -13.48
N PRO A 271 -35.38 -11.52 -13.08
CA PRO A 271 -35.89 -11.78 -11.74
C PRO A 271 -34.83 -11.55 -10.68
N SER A 272 -35.28 -11.23 -9.47
CA SER A 272 -34.43 -11.19 -8.28
C SER A 272 -34.04 -12.60 -7.84
N PHE A 273 -32.87 -12.73 -7.22
CA PHE A 273 -32.42 -13.98 -6.62
C PHE A 273 -31.68 -13.70 -5.31
N GLU A 274 -31.41 -14.75 -4.53
CA GLU A 274 -30.64 -14.63 -3.29
C GLU A 274 -29.27 -15.27 -3.42
N VAL A 275 -28.29 -14.73 -2.69
CA VAL A 275 -26.92 -15.25 -2.60
C VAL A 275 -26.57 -15.46 -1.13
N ASN A 276 -25.97 -16.61 -0.79
CA ASN A 276 -25.49 -16.83 0.57
C ASN A 276 -24.27 -15.93 0.83
N LEU A 277 -24.19 -15.34 2.01
CA LEU A 277 -23.04 -14.53 2.42
C LEU A 277 -21.73 -15.33 2.40
N SER A 278 -21.78 -16.64 2.69
CA SER A 278 -20.62 -17.54 2.61
C SER A 278 -20.07 -17.75 1.20
N ASP A 279 -20.89 -17.51 0.18
CA ASP A 279 -20.54 -17.68 -1.22
C ASP A 279 -20.04 -16.38 -1.86
N ILE A 280 -19.95 -15.30 -1.07
CA ILE A 280 -19.45 -13.99 -1.50
C ILE A 280 -18.06 -13.78 -0.91
N TYR A 281 -17.07 -13.63 -1.78
CA TYR A 281 -15.66 -13.44 -1.39
C TYR A 281 -15.26 -11.96 -1.31
N GLY A 282 -16.05 -11.06 -1.88
CA GLY A 282 -15.81 -9.64 -1.80
C GLY A 282 -17.04 -8.78 -2.12
N PHE A 283 -17.22 -7.73 -1.32
CA PHE A 283 -18.19 -6.67 -1.55
C PHE A 283 -17.48 -5.42 -2.05
N TYR A 284 -17.97 -4.87 -3.16
CA TYR A 284 -17.40 -3.69 -3.76
C TYR A 284 -18.49 -2.65 -4.01
N LYS A 285 -18.33 -1.47 -3.42
CA LYS A 285 -19.23 -0.34 -3.64
C LYS A 285 -18.97 0.25 -5.01
N VAL A 286 -20.03 0.46 -5.79
CA VAL A 286 -19.95 1.21 -7.04
C VAL A 286 -19.88 2.71 -6.74
N LEU A 287 -18.84 3.36 -7.23
CA LEU A 287 -18.58 4.79 -6.98
C LEU A 287 -18.95 5.65 -8.19
N LEU A 288 -18.71 5.13 -9.40
CA LEU A 288 -18.96 5.84 -10.64
C LEU A 288 -19.27 4.85 -11.77
N CYS A 289 -20.15 5.24 -12.69
CA CYS A 289 -20.41 4.55 -13.94
C CYS A 289 -20.01 5.47 -15.11
N LEU A 290 -19.11 4.98 -15.97
CA LEU A 290 -18.63 5.62 -17.17
C LEU A 290 -19.28 4.93 -18.37
N SER A 291 -20.39 5.50 -18.86
CA SER A 291 -21.03 5.05 -20.10
C SER A 291 -20.35 5.69 -21.30
N ARG A 292 -19.97 4.89 -22.29
CA ARG A 292 -19.63 5.43 -23.61
C ARG A 292 -20.92 5.95 -24.25
N LYS A 293 -20.89 7.20 -24.71
CA LYS A 293 -21.98 7.80 -25.49
C LYS A 293 -21.96 7.28 -26.92
#